data_AF-A0A3D4MIM3-F1
#
_entry.id   AF-A0A3D4MIM3-F1
#
_cell.length_a   1.000
_cell.length_b   1.000
_cell.length_c   1.000
_cell.angle_alpha   90.00
_cell.angle_beta   90.00
_cell.angle_gamma   90.00
#
_symmetry.space_group_name_H-M   'P 1'
#
loop_
_entity.id
_entity.type
_entity.pdbx_description
1 polymer ?
#
loop_
_entity_poly.entity_id
_entity_poly.type
_entity_poly.pdbx_seq_one_letter_code
_entity_poly.pdbx_strand_id
1 'polypeptide(L)'
;MEFKDSGLPQNKLVEDAFNYSKTNALAGEKEALKNVQQQVGMIFDQQKMELDMLKQGGAMSEAEYEEEKKNLEKQRQMQMSALGPMIQKGLLEMFTTKRAGPARELHQNSDGASPEVLAAVMLVDCVRSPIDYENIEKKFGGTVAGLVAEVAHIDAYPTERSENLKKAGADTKRAFIVRALTDMDVATKAIEKASKNPFARVMLPPGQEQELFADAQAVWGADKKLDARFLQLFNKFAEAANSTFRAEVDAKGELELVKGAAPAKPPKLLPGPKGPKPPKPPGNGGIGGDVF
;
A
#
# COMPACT_ATOMS: atom_id res chain seq x y z
N MET A 1 8.22 8.96 15.15
CA MET A 1 9.46 8.17 15.25
C MET A 1 10.65 9.10 15.13
N GLU A 2 11.63 8.94 16.02
CA GLU A 2 12.95 9.59 15.94
C GLU A 2 13.98 8.60 15.38
N PHE A 3 15.13 9.09 14.90
CA PHE A 3 16.15 8.25 14.29
C PHE A 3 16.71 7.22 15.29
N LYS A 4 16.96 7.61 16.54
CA LYS A 4 17.43 6.73 17.61
C LYS A 4 16.53 5.52 17.87
N ASP A 5 15.23 5.66 17.62
CA ASP A 5 14.21 4.61 17.82
C ASP A 5 13.94 3.81 16.54
N SER A 6 14.62 4.14 15.44
CA SER A 6 14.34 3.57 14.12
C SER A 6 14.90 2.17 13.92
N GLY A 7 15.82 1.71 14.78
CA GLY A 7 16.52 0.43 14.60
C GLY A 7 17.51 0.42 13.43
N LEU A 8 17.81 1.58 12.84
CA LEU A 8 18.84 1.76 11.82
C LEU A 8 20.22 1.97 12.47
N PRO A 9 21.32 1.67 11.75
CA PRO A 9 22.66 1.84 12.28
C PRO A 9 22.97 3.33 12.54
N GLN A 10 23.70 3.60 13.63
CA GLN A 10 24.14 4.95 14.01
C GLN A 10 25.22 5.43 13.05
N ASN A 11 24.79 5.95 11.90
CA ASN A 11 25.63 6.48 10.84
C ASN A 11 25.04 7.79 10.34
N LYS A 12 25.89 8.81 10.17
CA LYS A 12 25.46 10.16 9.80
C LYS A 12 24.74 10.22 8.45
N LEU A 13 25.21 9.49 7.44
CA LEU A 13 24.56 9.46 6.13
C LEU A 13 23.15 8.87 6.23
N VAL A 14 23.00 7.80 7.01
CA VAL A 14 21.72 7.13 7.25
C VAL A 14 20.77 8.04 8.05
N GLU A 15 21.27 8.73 9.07
CA GLU A 15 20.50 9.71 9.85
C GLU A 15 20.04 10.89 8.98
N ASP A 16 20.92 11.44 8.17
CA ASP A 16 20.62 12.57 7.27
C ASP A 16 19.56 12.16 6.23
N ALA A 17 19.65 10.94 5.69
CA ALA A 17 18.67 10.40 4.76
C ALA A 17 17.32 10.13 5.44
N PHE A 18 17.31 9.59 6.66
CA PHE A 18 16.11 9.41 7.48
C PHE A 18 15.40 10.75 7.71
N ASN A 19 16.14 11.77 8.16
CA ASN A 19 15.58 13.08 8.48
C ASN A 19 15.08 13.81 7.23
N TYR A 20 15.82 13.74 6.13
CA TYR A 20 15.40 14.31 4.85
C TYR A 20 14.12 13.62 4.34
N SER A 21 14.11 12.29 4.36
CA SER A 21 12.98 11.48 3.91
C SER A 21 11.73 11.74 4.76
N LYS A 22 11.87 11.85 6.08
CA LYS A 22 10.79 12.24 6.99
C LYS A 22 10.25 13.63 6.68
N THR A 23 11.14 14.60 6.47
CA THR A 23 10.75 15.97 6.13
C THR A 23 10.01 16.02 4.80
N ASN A 24 10.49 15.30 3.79
CA ASN A 24 9.85 15.20 2.49
C ASN A 24 8.46 14.55 2.59
N ALA A 25 8.29 13.50 3.40
CA ALA A 25 6.98 12.87 3.62
C ALA A 25 5.97 13.84 4.27
N LEU A 26 6.44 14.73 5.15
CA LEU A 26 5.61 15.72 5.83
C LEU A 26 5.38 17.01 5.01
N ALA A 27 6.17 17.27 3.97
CA ALA A 27 6.06 18.49 3.17
C ALA A 27 4.67 18.65 2.51
N GLY A 28 3.97 17.54 2.23
CA GLY A 28 2.62 17.53 1.68
C GLY A 28 1.50 17.77 2.71
N GLU A 29 1.81 17.90 4.01
CA GLU A 29 0.80 18.00 5.08
C GLU A 29 -0.16 19.16 4.87
N LYS A 30 0.36 20.35 4.51
CA LYS A 30 -0.48 21.54 4.30
C LYS A 30 -1.44 21.38 3.13
N GLU A 31 -0.97 20.77 2.04
CA GLU A 31 -1.80 20.53 0.85
C GLU A 31 -2.83 19.44 1.10
N ALA A 32 -2.43 18.34 1.73
CA ALA A 32 -3.34 17.27 2.15
C ALA A 32 -4.43 17.82 3.09
N LEU A 33 -4.04 18.65 4.06
CA LEU A 33 -4.99 19.31 4.97
C LEU A 33 -5.96 20.20 4.21
N LYS A 34 -5.48 21.04 3.29
CA LYS A 34 -6.35 21.89 2.46
C LYS A 34 -7.37 21.05 1.67
N ASN A 35 -6.92 19.96 1.05
CA ASN A 35 -7.78 19.10 0.23
C ASN A 35 -8.87 18.42 1.09
N VAL A 36 -8.52 17.88 2.26
CA VAL A 36 -9.49 17.25 3.16
C VAL A 36 -10.44 18.29 3.77
N GLN A 37 -9.94 19.48 4.12
CA GLN A 37 -10.78 20.58 4.59
C GLN A 37 -11.82 21.02 3.55
N GLN A 38 -11.44 21.05 2.26
CA GLN A 38 -12.37 21.31 1.17
C GLN A 38 -13.44 20.21 1.06
N GLN A 39 -13.05 18.94 1.17
CA GLN A 39 -13.99 17.81 1.16
C GLN A 39 -14.99 17.87 2.33
N VAL A 40 -14.52 18.13 3.55
CA VAL A 40 -15.39 18.29 4.73
C VAL A 40 -16.34 19.48 4.55
N GLY A 41 -15.86 20.58 3.95
CA GLY A 41 -16.70 21.72 3.59
C GLY A 41 -17.83 21.34 2.62
N MET A 42 -17.51 20.63 1.55
CA MET A 42 -18.52 20.17 0.58
C MET A 42 -19.56 19.23 1.20
N ILE A 43 -19.13 18.29 2.06
CA ILE A 43 -20.03 17.38 2.78
C ILE A 43 -20.97 18.17 3.69
N PHE A 44 -20.42 19.15 4.43
CA PHE A 44 -21.22 20.01 5.29
C PHE A 44 -22.26 20.81 4.50
N ASP A 45 -21.87 21.41 3.36
CA ASP A 45 -22.78 22.19 2.52
C ASP A 45 -23.89 21.30 1.93
N GLN A 46 -23.57 20.06 1.54
CA GLN A 46 -24.54 19.08 1.07
C GLN A 46 -25.55 18.71 2.17
N GLN A 47 -25.06 18.38 3.37
CA GLN A 47 -25.91 18.02 4.51
C GLN A 47 -26.79 19.20 4.96
N LYS A 48 -26.26 20.42 4.93
CA LYS A 48 -27.02 21.62 5.22
C LYS A 48 -28.13 21.87 4.18
N MET A 49 -27.84 21.65 2.90
CA MET A 49 -28.85 21.76 1.84
C MET A 49 -30.00 20.76 2.05
N GLU A 50 -29.70 19.54 2.48
CA GLU A 50 -30.72 18.54 2.84
C GLU A 50 -31.60 19.02 4.01
N LEU A 51 -31.00 19.59 5.06
CA LEU A 51 -31.76 20.20 6.17
C LEU A 51 -32.63 21.37 5.70
N ASP A 52 -32.10 22.25 4.84
CA ASP A 52 -32.83 23.40 4.29
C ASP A 52 -34.05 22.94 3.46
N MET A 53 -33.90 21.87 2.67
CA MET A 53 -35.01 21.28 1.90
C MET A 53 -36.08 20.66 2.81
N LEU A 54 -35.69 19.94 3.87
CA LEU A 54 -36.63 19.35 4.83
C LEU A 54 -37.45 20.43 5.56
N LYS A 55 -36.80 21.52 5.96
CA LYS A 55 -37.46 22.69 6.54
C LYS A 55 -38.44 23.33 5.56
N GLN A 56 -38.00 23.62 4.33
CA GLN A 56 -38.85 24.25 3.29
C GLN A 56 -40.04 23.36 2.90
N GLY A 57 -39.87 22.04 2.91
CA GLY A 57 -40.93 21.08 2.65
C GLY A 57 -41.91 20.87 3.82
N GLY A 58 -41.71 21.55 4.95
CA GLY A 58 -42.55 21.41 6.15
C GLY A 58 -42.38 20.08 6.88
N ALA A 59 -41.37 19.29 6.53
CA ALA A 59 -41.06 17.99 7.15
C ALA A 59 -40.28 18.14 8.47
N MET A 60 -39.89 19.36 8.82
CA MET A 60 -39.09 19.69 10.01
C MET A 60 -39.55 21.03 10.59
N SER A 61 -39.68 21.12 11.91
CA SER A 61 -40.01 22.37 12.59
C SER A 61 -38.81 23.32 12.69
N GLU A 62 -39.05 24.60 12.96
CA GLU A 62 -37.99 25.61 13.14
C GLU A 62 -37.01 25.22 14.26
N ALA A 63 -37.53 24.72 15.37
CA ALA A 63 -36.73 24.35 16.54
C ALA A 63 -35.83 23.15 16.24
N GLU A 64 -36.35 22.12 15.58
CA GLU A 64 -35.58 20.96 15.15
C GLU A 64 -34.50 21.34 14.14
N TYR A 65 -34.82 22.23 13.19
CA TYR A 65 -33.86 22.73 12.21
C TYR A 65 -32.67 23.44 12.85
N GLU A 66 -32.92 24.37 13.79
CA GLU A 66 -31.84 25.10 14.46
C GLU A 66 -30.99 24.20 15.35
N GLU A 67 -31.58 23.18 15.98
CA GLU A 67 -30.85 22.17 16.74
C GLU A 67 -29.96 21.30 15.82
N GLU A 68 -30.51 20.76 14.74
CA GLU A 68 -29.76 19.92 13.80
C GLU A 68 -28.65 20.68 13.09
N LYS A 69 -28.91 21.92 12.68
CA LYS A 69 -27.88 22.80 12.10
C LYS A 69 -26.75 23.08 13.09
N LYS A 70 -27.06 23.36 14.35
CA LYS A 70 -26.06 23.55 15.41
C LYS A 70 -25.25 22.26 15.66
N ASN A 71 -25.90 21.11 15.64
CA ASN A 71 -25.24 19.82 15.75
C ASN A 71 -24.30 19.57 14.55
N LEU A 72 -24.74 19.87 13.34
CA LEU A 72 -23.96 19.77 12.12
C LEU A 72 -22.72 20.68 12.15
N GLU A 73 -22.87 21.93 12.59
CA GLU A 73 -21.74 22.87 12.77
C GLU A 73 -20.75 22.37 13.82
N LYS A 74 -21.25 21.85 14.94
CA LYS A 74 -20.41 21.25 15.99
C LYS A 74 -19.65 20.04 15.48
N GLN A 75 -20.30 19.15 14.72
CA GLN A 75 -19.66 17.99 14.10
C GLN A 75 -18.56 18.40 13.12
N ARG A 76 -18.83 19.38 12.24
CA ARG A 76 -17.83 19.93 11.33
C ARG A 76 -16.64 20.48 12.11
N GLN A 77 -16.86 21.28 13.15
CA GLN A 77 -15.79 21.86 13.94
C GLN A 77 -14.94 20.79 14.62
N MET A 78 -15.56 19.77 15.21
CA MET A 78 -14.86 18.64 15.80
C MET A 78 -14.02 17.89 14.75
N GLN A 79 -14.60 17.56 13.59
CA GLN A 79 -13.87 16.91 12.50
C GLN A 79 -12.67 17.75 12.05
N MET A 80 -12.90 19.03 11.76
CA MET A 80 -11.85 19.97 11.32
C MET A 80 -10.70 20.08 12.33
N SER A 81 -11.00 20.05 13.63
CA SER A 81 -9.97 20.09 14.69
C SER A 81 -9.13 18.80 14.75
N ALA A 82 -9.72 17.65 14.38
CA ALA A 82 -9.05 16.36 14.38
C ALA A 82 -8.24 16.08 13.09
N LEU A 83 -8.53 16.78 11.99
CA LEU A 83 -7.92 16.53 10.67
C LEU A 83 -6.39 16.67 10.69
N GLY A 84 -5.86 17.77 11.24
CA GLY A 84 -4.42 18.04 11.27
C GLY A 84 -3.62 16.90 11.89
N PRO A 85 -3.88 16.55 13.17
CA PRO A 85 -3.23 15.42 13.83
C PRO A 85 -3.43 14.08 13.10
N MET A 86 -4.60 13.83 12.51
CA MET A 86 -4.88 12.59 11.78
C MET A 86 -4.04 12.48 10.50
N ILE A 87 -3.95 13.57 9.73
CA ILE A 87 -3.14 13.63 8.50
C ILE A 87 -1.66 13.47 8.85
N GLN A 88 -1.17 14.21 9.85
CA GLN A 88 0.22 14.12 10.28
C GLN A 88 0.57 12.68 10.72
N LYS A 89 -0.31 12.04 11.50
CA LYS A 89 -0.15 10.65 11.90
C LYS A 89 -0.10 9.71 10.69
N GLY A 90 -1.00 9.87 9.72
CA GLY A 90 -1.01 9.08 8.49
C GLY A 90 0.28 9.24 7.66
N LEU A 91 0.77 10.48 7.51
CA LEU A 91 2.03 10.76 6.81
C LEU A 91 3.25 10.16 7.53
N LEU A 92 3.28 10.21 8.87
CA LEU A 92 4.32 9.57 9.66
C LEU A 92 4.27 8.04 9.60
N GLU A 93 3.07 7.46 9.57
CA GLU A 93 2.87 6.02 9.36
C GLU A 93 3.39 5.64 7.97
N MET A 94 3.02 6.36 6.91
CA MET A 94 3.55 6.14 5.56
C MET A 94 5.08 6.22 5.51
N PHE A 95 5.68 7.25 6.10
CA PHE A 95 7.14 7.35 6.22
C PHE A 95 7.73 6.12 6.92
N THR A 96 7.14 5.73 8.04
CA THR A 96 7.60 4.58 8.84
C THR A 96 7.53 3.28 8.05
N THR A 97 6.44 3.03 7.32
CA THR A 97 6.21 1.76 6.64
C THR A 97 6.87 1.69 5.27
N LYS A 98 6.87 2.79 4.50
CA LYS A 98 7.30 2.79 3.10
C LYS A 98 8.74 3.24 2.90
N ARG A 99 9.34 3.95 3.88
CA ARG A 99 10.70 4.50 3.74
C ARG A 99 11.65 3.94 4.81
N ALA A 100 11.34 4.14 6.09
CA ALA A 100 12.19 3.63 7.18
C ALA A 100 12.10 2.10 7.34
N GLY A 101 10.92 1.52 7.10
CA GLY A 101 10.66 0.08 7.18
C GLY A 101 11.57 -0.75 6.26
N PRO A 102 11.61 -0.46 4.94
CA PRO A 102 12.46 -1.19 4.01
C PRO A 102 13.95 -1.05 4.33
N ALA A 103 14.42 0.12 4.76
CA ALA A 103 15.82 0.29 5.17
C ALA A 103 16.15 -0.54 6.42
N ARG A 104 15.24 -0.64 7.38
CA ARG A 104 15.40 -1.49 8.56
C ARG A 104 15.42 -2.96 8.18
N GLU A 105 14.48 -3.39 7.34
CA GLU A 105 14.41 -4.75 6.83
C GLU A 105 15.71 -5.13 6.13
N LEU A 106 16.28 -4.21 5.34
CA LEU A 106 17.56 -4.42 4.66
C LEU A 106 18.70 -4.56 5.65
N HIS A 107 18.79 -3.65 6.62
CA HIS A 107 19.83 -3.70 7.65
C HIS A 107 19.82 -5.02 8.44
N GLN A 108 18.62 -5.56 8.71
CA GLN A 108 18.46 -6.78 9.51
C GLN A 108 18.67 -8.08 8.71
N ASN A 109 18.33 -8.06 7.42
CA ASN A 109 18.24 -9.28 6.61
C ASN A 109 19.19 -9.27 5.40
N SER A 110 20.26 -8.48 5.41
CA SER A 110 21.28 -8.47 4.35
C SER A 110 22.69 -8.72 4.92
N ASP A 111 23.56 -9.33 4.12
CA ASP A 111 24.97 -9.55 4.43
C ASP A 111 25.81 -8.29 4.23
N GLY A 112 25.53 -7.26 5.03
CA GLY A 112 26.33 -6.03 5.08
C GLY A 112 25.83 -4.93 4.15
N ALA A 113 24.59 -4.48 4.35
CA ALA A 113 24.05 -3.30 3.67
C ALA A 113 24.88 -2.06 4.01
N SER A 114 25.45 -1.41 2.99
CA SER A 114 26.22 -0.18 3.18
C SER A 114 25.31 0.99 3.59
N PRO A 115 25.86 2.02 4.26
CA PRO A 115 25.13 3.24 4.55
C PRO A 115 24.48 3.88 3.31
N GLU A 116 25.13 3.79 2.15
CA GLU A 116 24.65 4.34 0.88
C GLU A 116 23.39 3.64 0.40
N VAL A 117 23.31 2.31 0.50
CA VAL A 117 22.10 1.56 0.10
C VAL A 117 20.95 1.83 1.07
N LEU A 118 21.23 1.87 2.37
CA LEU A 118 20.23 2.22 3.38
C LEU A 118 19.67 3.62 3.16
N ALA A 119 20.54 4.59 2.84
CA ALA A 119 20.14 5.94 2.47
C ALA A 119 19.30 5.94 1.19
N ALA A 120 19.76 5.24 0.14
CA ALA A 120 19.05 5.17 -1.14
C ALA A 120 17.62 4.63 -0.97
N VAL A 121 17.45 3.53 -0.22
CA VAL A 121 16.13 2.92 0.06
C VAL A 121 15.17 3.92 0.72
N MET A 122 15.64 4.75 1.65
CA MET A 122 14.79 5.77 2.29
C MET A 122 14.45 6.95 1.37
N LEU A 123 15.22 7.14 0.29
CA LEU A 123 15.17 8.31 -0.57
C LEU A 123 14.50 8.07 -1.92
N VAL A 124 14.24 6.82 -2.34
CA VAL A 124 13.60 6.50 -3.63
C VAL A 124 12.31 7.29 -3.84
N ASP A 125 11.40 7.25 -2.87
CA ASP A 125 10.10 7.93 -2.96
C ASP A 125 10.18 9.47 -2.81
N CYS A 126 11.38 10.02 -2.61
CA CYS A 126 11.63 11.46 -2.56
C CYS A 126 11.86 12.06 -3.95
N VAL A 127 12.15 11.25 -4.98
CA VAL A 127 12.39 11.74 -6.35
C VAL A 127 11.09 11.73 -7.14
N ARG A 128 10.57 12.92 -7.46
CA ARG A 128 9.37 13.11 -8.30
C ARG A 128 9.63 13.99 -9.52
N SER A 129 10.83 14.56 -9.61
CA SER A 129 11.24 15.47 -10.67
C SER A 129 12.78 15.45 -10.81
N PRO A 130 13.33 15.96 -11.93
CA PRO A 130 14.76 16.14 -12.08
C PRO A 130 15.38 17.00 -10.97
N ILE A 131 14.66 18.02 -10.48
CA ILE A 131 15.12 18.90 -9.39
C ILE A 131 15.27 18.11 -8.08
N ASP A 132 14.37 17.18 -7.79
CA ASP A 132 14.49 16.33 -6.60
C ASP A 132 15.73 15.44 -6.66
N TYR A 133 16.01 14.88 -7.85
CA TYR A 133 17.21 14.11 -8.10
C TYR A 133 18.48 14.95 -7.88
N GLU A 134 18.56 16.14 -8.48
CA GLU A 134 19.71 17.05 -8.30
C GLU A 134 19.93 17.42 -6.82
N ASN A 135 18.84 17.63 -6.07
CA ASN A 135 18.91 17.91 -4.64
C ASN A 135 19.46 16.72 -3.84
N ILE A 136 19.07 15.49 -4.20
CA ILE A 136 19.59 14.28 -3.57
C ILE A 136 21.07 14.09 -3.92
N GLU A 137 21.46 14.23 -5.19
CA GLU A 137 22.85 14.12 -5.63
C GLU A 137 23.75 15.12 -4.90
N LYS A 138 23.32 16.38 -4.82
CA LYS A 138 24.07 17.43 -4.12
C LYS A 138 24.22 17.15 -2.62
N LYS A 139 23.21 16.54 -1.99
CA LYS A 139 23.18 16.36 -0.53
C LYS A 139 23.79 15.04 -0.07
N PHE A 140 23.61 13.96 -0.83
CA PHE A 140 23.95 12.59 -0.45
C PHE A 140 25.03 11.97 -1.35
N GLY A 141 25.43 12.66 -2.42
CA GLY A 141 26.48 12.21 -3.34
C GLY A 141 25.95 11.37 -4.50
N GLY A 142 26.76 11.28 -5.56
CA GLY A 142 26.41 10.59 -6.80
C GLY A 142 26.13 9.09 -6.64
N THR A 143 26.78 8.42 -5.67
CA THR A 143 26.51 7.00 -5.39
C THR A 143 25.07 6.77 -4.90
N VAL A 144 24.61 7.56 -3.91
CA VAL A 144 23.24 7.45 -3.39
C VAL A 144 22.23 7.86 -4.46
N ALA A 145 22.49 8.96 -5.17
CA ALA A 145 21.60 9.42 -6.23
C ALA A 145 21.49 8.40 -7.39
N GLY A 146 22.61 7.80 -7.80
CA GLY A 146 22.62 6.76 -8.82
C GLY A 146 21.78 5.54 -8.44
N LEU A 147 21.94 5.04 -7.21
CA LEU A 147 21.11 3.95 -6.69
C LEU A 147 19.62 4.33 -6.66
N VAL A 148 19.30 5.54 -6.19
CA VAL A 148 17.92 6.06 -6.17
C VAL A 148 17.33 6.11 -7.57
N ALA A 149 18.07 6.63 -8.55
CA ALA A 149 17.61 6.75 -9.93
C ALA A 149 17.40 5.37 -10.58
N GLU A 150 18.31 4.42 -10.36
CA GLU A 150 18.19 3.08 -10.93
C GLU A 150 16.96 2.36 -10.37
N VAL A 151 16.75 2.39 -9.05
CA VAL A 151 15.56 1.79 -8.42
C VAL A 151 14.27 2.49 -8.87
N ALA A 152 14.25 3.82 -8.90
CA ALA A 152 13.08 4.59 -9.36
C ALA A 152 12.75 4.32 -10.83
N HIS A 153 13.76 4.14 -11.67
CA HIS A 153 13.59 3.76 -13.08
C HIS A 153 12.96 2.36 -13.20
N ILE A 154 13.48 1.37 -12.46
CA ILE A 154 12.95 0.00 -12.46
C ILE A 154 11.46 -0.03 -12.05
N ASP A 155 11.06 0.78 -11.06
CA ASP A 155 9.67 0.91 -10.63
C ASP A 155 8.78 1.55 -11.72
N ALA A 156 9.29 2.58 -12.39
CA ALA A 156 8.55 3.37 -13.36
C ALA A 156 8.23 2.59 -14.66
N TYR A 157 9.01 1.55 -14.98
CA TYR A 157 8.86 0.76 -16.21
C TYR A 157 8.61 -0.74 -15.93
N PRO A 158 7.41 -1.13 -15.47
CA PRO A 158 7.09 -2.53 -15.12
C PRO A 158 7.34 -3.54 -16.25
N THR A 159 7.15 -3.14 -17.51
CA THR A 159 7.34 -4.00 -18.69
C THR A 159 8.81 -4.35 -18.94
N GLU A 160 9.74 -3.51 -18.49
CA GLU A 160 11.18 -3.69 -18.65
C GLU A 160 11.87 -4.13 -17.34
N ARG A 161 11.10 -4.16 -16.25
CA ARG A 161 11.58 -4.38 -14.89
C ARG A 161 12.47 -5.61 -14.73
N SER A 162 12.05 -6.77 -15.25
CA SER A 162 12.83 -8.01 -15.12
C SER A 162 14.18 -7.92 -15.84
N GLU A 163 14.23 -7.27 -17.01
CA GLU A 163 15.48 -7.08 -17.76
C GLU A 163 16.39 -6.07 -17.05
N ASN A 164 15.82 -4.96 -16.57
CA ASN A 164 16.55 -3.94 -15.83
C ASN A 164 17.11 -4.50 -14.52
N LEU A 165 16.31 -5.28 -13.77
CA LEU A 165 16.75 -5.96 -12.56
C LEU A 165 17.90 -6.93 -12.84
N LYS A 166 17.85 -7.72 -13.91
CA LYS A 166 18.95 -8.65 -14.24
C LYS A 166 20.28 -7.94 -14.45
N LYS A 167 20.26 -6.78 -15.13
CA LYS A 167 21.43 -5.93 -15.42
C LYS A 167 21.89 -5.10 -14.22
N ALA A 168 21.02 -4.86 -13.25
CA ALA A 168 21.29 -4.01 -12.11
C ALA A 168 22.41 -4.54 -11.21
N GLY A 169 23.09 -3.62 -10.55
CA GLY A 169 24.08 -3.92 -9.51
C GLY A 169 23.45 -4.61 -8.29
N ALA A 170 24.27 -5.32 -7.50
CA ALA A 170 23.79 -6.06 -6.33
C ALA A 170 23.06 -5.16 -5.32
N ASP A 171 23.53 -3.93 -5.12
CA ASP A 171 22.94 -2.98 -4.19
C ASP A 171 21.57 -2.45 -4.65
N THR A 172 21.39 -2.23 -5.95
CA THR A 172 20.10 -1.90 -6.55
C THR A 172 19.11 -3.05 -6.40
N LYS A 173 19.56 -4.30 -6.64
CA LYS A 173 18.75 -5.50 -6.43
C LYS A 173 18.28 -5.63 -4.98
N ARG A 174 19.18 -5.42 -4.01
CA ARG A 174 18.88 -5.39 -2.56
C ARG A 174 17.87 -4.30 -2.21
N ALA A 175 18.10 -3.08 -2.72
CA ALA A 175 17.22 -1.93 -2.47
C ALA A 175 15.82 -2.12 -3.07
N PHE A 176 15.73 -2.75 -4.23
CA PHE A 176 14.47 -3.08 -4.88
C PHE A 176 13.71 -4.17 -4.10
N ILE A 177 14.34 -5.32 -3.86
CA ILE A 177 13.65 -6.47 -3.27
C ILE A 177 13.13 -6.17 -1.86
N VAL A 178 13.86 -5.39 -1.07
CA VAL A 178 13.44 -5.09 0.31
C VAL A 178 12.17 -4.25 0.38
N ARG A 179 11.90 -3.42 -0.65
CA ARG A 179 10.64 -2.68 -0.77
C ARG A 179 9.49 -3.65 -1.06
N ALA A 180 9.69 -4.61 -1.98
CA ALA A 180 8.72 -5.68 -2.22
C ALA A 180 8.47 -6.55 -0.98
N LEU A 181 9.51 -6.92 -0.22
CA LEU A 181 9.37 -7.67 1.04
C LEU A 181 8.52 -6.92 2.06
N THR A 182 8.77 -5.63 2.24
CA THR A 182 8.02 -4.80 3.19
C THR A 182 6.56 -4.64 2.76
N ASP A 183 6.31 -4.49 1.46
CA ASP A 183 4.96 -4.39 0.92
C ASP A 183 4.18 -5.69 1.06
N MET A 184 4.82 -6.84 0.86
CA MET A 184 4.23 -8.15 1.13
C MET A 184 3.90 -8.34 2.62
N ASP A 185 4.77 -7.93 3.55
CA ASP A 185 4.50 -8.04 4.98
C ASP A 185 3.33 -7.14 5.41
N VAL A 186 3.26 -5.91 4.88
CA VAL A 186 2.12 -5.00 5.11
C VAL A 186 0.83 -5.59 4.56
N ALA A 187 0.84 -6.13 3.34
CA ALA A 187 -0.31 -6.76 2.74
C ALA A 187 -0.77 -8.00 3.53
N THR A 188 0.18 -8.85 3.95
CA THR A 188 -0.08 -10.02 4.79
C THR A 188 -0.80 -9.63 6.09
N LYS A 189 -0.28 -8.62 6.80
CA LYS A 189 -0.91 -8.11 8.04
C LYS A 189 -2.31 -7.54 7.79
N ALA A 190 -2.53 -6.87 6.66
CA ALA A 190 -3.84 -6.36 6.28
C ALA A 190 -4.84 -7.51 6.02
N ILE A 191 -4.42 -8.57 5.33
CA ILE A 191 -5.22 -9.76 5.06
C ILE A 191 -5.55 -10.49 6.37
N GLU A 192 -4.55 -10.73 7.23
CA GLU A 192 -4.72 -11.35 8.54
C GLU A 192 -5.65 -10.55 9.46
N LYS A 193 -5.61 -9.22 9.38
CA LYS A 193 -6.54 -8.36 10.14
C LYS A 193 -7.95 -8.44 9.58
N ALA A 194 -8.09 -8.44 8.26
CA ALA A 194 -9.38 -8.52 7.58
C ALA A 194 -10.04 -9.89 7.78
N SER A 195 -9.28 -10.99 7.82
CA SER A 195 -9.84 -12.34 8.02
C SER A 195 -10.52 -12.55 9.38
N LYS A 196 -10.22 -11.69 10.37
CA LYS A 196 -10.94 -11.64 11.66
C LYS A 196 -12.33 -11.02 11.55
N ASN A 197 -12.62 -10.31 10.46
CA ASN A 197 -13.93 -9.74 10.19
C ASN A 197 -14.64 -10.59 9.11
N PRO A 198 -15.74 -11.29 9.43
CA PRO A 198 -16.45 -12.16 8.48
C PRO A 198 -17.03 -11.42 7.26
N PHE A 199 -17.10 -10.09 7.31
CA PHE A 199 -17.60 -9.24 6.22
C PHE A 199 -16.49 -8.63 5.36
N ALA A 200 -15.23 -8.73 5.79
CA ALA A 200 -14.11 -8.20 5.01
C ALA A 200 -13.54 -9.29 4.11
N ARG A 201 -13.50 -9.03 2.80
CA ARG A 201 -12.78 -9.86 1.83
C ARG A 201 -11.65 -9.05 1.25
N VAL A 202 -10.41 -9.45 1.50
CA VAL A 202 -9.27 -8.94 0.75
C VAL A 202 -9.12 -9.84 -0.46
N MET A 203 -9.40 -9.29 -1.64
CA MET A 203 -9.13 -9.96 -2.91
C MET A 203 -7.79 -9.45 -3.43
N LEU A 204 -6.87 -10.37 -3.71
CA LEU A 204 -5.64 -10.02 -4.42
C LEU A 204 -5.96 -9.75 -5.89
N PRO A 205 -5.31 -8.76 -6.53
CA PRO A 205 -5.31 -8.64 -7.98
C PRO A 205 -4.86 -9.96 -8.64
N PRO A 206 -5.54 -10.41 -9.70
CA PRO A 206 -5.08 -11.58 -10.45
C PRO A 206 -3.66 -11.38 -10.98
N GLY A 207 -2.79 -12.37 -10.78
CA GLY A 207 -1.41 -12.32 -11.29
C GLY A 207 -0.37 -11.74 -10.32
N GLN A 208 -0.80 -11.19 -9.16
CA GLN A 208 0.11 -10.52 -8.23
C GLN A 208 1.23 -11.43 -7.72
N GLU A 209 0.92 -12.70 -7.39
CA GLU A 209 1.94 -13.64 -6.92
C GLU A 209 2.96 -13.96 -8.01
N GLN A 210 2.53 -14.08 -9.26
CA GLN A 210 3.42 -14.32 -10.40
C GLN A 210 4.33 -13.12 -10.67
N GLU A 211 3.80 -11.90 -10.57
CA GLU A 211 4.59 -10.67 -10.70
C GLU A 211 5.64 -10.56 -9.59
N LEU A 212 5.23 -10.74 -8.33
CA LEU A 212 6.15 -10.75 -7.18
C LEU A 212 7.23 -11.84 -7.31
N PHE A 213 6.84 -13.02 -7.79
CA PHE A 213 7.77 -14.10 -8.05
C PHE A 213 8.76 -13.76 -9.17
N ALA A 214 8.29 -13.22 -10.29
CA ALA A 214 9.14 -12.87 -11.42
C ALA A 214 10.18 -11.80 -11.04
N ASP A 215 9.77 -10.83 -10.22
CA ASP A 215 10.65 -9.81 -9.67
C ASP A 215 11.71 -10.40 -8.74
N ALA A 216 11.31 -11.31 -7.85
CA ALA A 216 12.23 -12.00 -6.96
C ALA A 216 13.21 -12.92 -7.70
N GLN A 217 12.73 -13.61 -8.74
CA GLN A 217 13.57 -14.46 -9.58
C GLN A 217 14.65 -13.64 -10.31
N ALA A 218 14.35 -12.41 -10.73
CA ALA A 218 15.32 -11.54 -11.39
C ALA A 218 16.45 -11.06 -10.47
N VAL A 219 16.25 -11.11 -9.15
CA VAL A 219 17.23 -10.67 -8.14
C VAL A 219 17.79 -11.83 -7.29
N TRP A 220 17.32 -13.05 -7.52
CA TRP A 220 17.69 -14.24 -6.75
C TRP A 220 19.20 -14.46 -6.73
N GLY A 221 19.74 -14.82 -5.56
CA GLY A 221 21.16 -15.06 -5.36
C GLY A 221 21.99 -13.79 -5.14
N ALA A 222 21.41 -12.59 -5.26
CA ALA A 222 22.12 -11.34 -4.97
C ALA A 222 22.41 -11.15 -3.47
N ASP A 223 21.55 -11.69 -2.60
CA ASP A 223 21.73 -11.67 -1.16
C ASP A 223 20.98 -12.85 -0.50
N LYS A 224 21.73 -13.82 0.00
CA LYS A 224 21.16 -15.08 0.52
C LYS A 224 20.22 -14.89 1.70
N LYS A 225 20.42 -13.85 2.52
CA LYS A 225 19.54 -13.57 3.65
C LYS A 225 18.22 -12.96 3.17
N LEU A 226 18.28 -12.06 2.19
CA LEU A 226 17.07 -11.53 1.56
C LEU A 226 16.32 -12.61 0.76
N ASP A 227 17.03 -13.53 0.11
CA ASP A 227 16.44 -14.67 -0.60
C ASP A 227 15.64 -15.58 0.37
N ALA A 228 16.25 -15.94 1.51
CA ALA A 228 15.58 -16.72 2.55
C ALA A 228 14.37 -15.95 3.14
N ARG A 229 14.53 -14.64 3.33
CA ARG A 229 13.46 -13.75 3.81
C ARG A 229 12.31 -13.65 2.82
N PHE A 230 12.59 -13.62 1.52
CA PHE A 230 11.60 -13.65 0.45
C PHE A 230 10.76 -14.93 0.51
N LEU A 231 11.40 -16.11 0.54
CA LEU A 231 10.68 -17.39 0.63
C LEU A 231 9.73 -17.43 1.82
N GLN A 232 10.19 -16.96 2.98
CA GLN A 232 9.38 -16.91 4.19
C GLN A 232 8.15 -16.00 4.02
N LEU A 233 8.38 -14.76 3.57
CA LEU A 233 7.30 -13.77 3.44
C LEU A 233 6.33 -14.10 2.30
N PHE A 234 6.83 -14.56 1.15
CA PHE A 234 5.99 -14.95 0.02
C PHE A 234 5.05 -16.09 0.41
N ASN A 235 5.57 -17.15 1.04
CA ASN A 235 4.74 -18.28 1.44
C ASN A 235 3.75 -17.92 2.55
N LYS A 236 4.13 -17.05 3.49
CA LYS A 236 3.21 -16.51 4.49
C LYS A 236 2.11 -15.65 3.86
N PHE A 237 2.47 -14.80 2.90
CA PHE A 237 1.52 -13.99 2.13
C PHE A 237 0.54 -14.87 1.35
N ALA A 238 1.06 -15.88 0.62
CA ALA A 238 0.26 -16.84 -0.12
C ALA A 238 -0.70 -17.62 0.79
N GLU A 239 -0.25 -18.05 1.98
CA GLU A 239 -1.12 -18.70 2.97
C GLU A 239 -2.22 -17.76 3.47
N ALA A 240 -1.87 -16.53 3.85
CA ALA A 240 -2.85 -15.54 4.31
C ALA A 240 -3.89 -15.23 3.23
N ALA A 241 -3.46 -15.18 1.97
CA ALA A 241 -4.33 -14.95 0.81
C ALA A 241 -5.08 -16.21 0.33
N ASN A 242 -4.83 -17.38 0.93
CA ASN A 242 -5.35 -18.67 0.48
C ASN A 242 -5.03 -18.97 -1.01
N SER A 243 -3.82 -18.59 -1.44
CA SER A 243 -3.32 -18.82 -2.79
C SER A 243 -2.96 -20.29 -3.03
N THR A 244 -3.04 -20.70 -4.29
CA THR A 244 -2.53 -22.01 -4.75
C THR A 244 -1.04 -21.99 -5.04
N PHE A 245 -0.42 -20.81 -5.04
CA PHE A 245 1.00 -20.64 -5.34
C PHE A 245 1.86 -20.69 -4.08
N ARG A 246 3.07 -21.22 -4.22
CA ARG A 246 4.13 -21.20 -3.22
C ARG A 246 5.47 -21.00 -3.91
N ALA A 247 6.41 -20.37 -3.21
CA ALA A 247 7.78 -20.25 -3.65
C ALA A 247 8.62 -21.34 -2.97
N GLU A 248 9.37 -22.09 -3.77
CA GLU A 248 10.28 -23.16 -3.31
C GLU A 248 11.66 -22.99 -3.95
N VAL A 249 12.65 -23.71 -3.44
CA VAL A 249 14.00 -23.76 -4.02
C VAL A 249 14.25 -25.16 -4.53
N ASP A 250 14.63 -25.26 -5.80
CA ASP A 250 14.89 -26.55 -6.44
C ASP A 250 16.21 -27.18 -5.95
N ALA A 251 16.50 -28.39 -6.43
CA ALA A 251 17.73 -29.10 -6.08
C ALA A 251 19.02 -28.39 -6.57
N LYS A 252 18.90 -27.41 -7.48
CA LYS A 252 20.02 -26.61 -8.00
C LYS A 252 20.21 -25.29 -7.24
N GLY A 253 19.31 -24.95 -6.32
CA GLY A 253 19.34 -23.69 -5.59
C GLY A 253 18.58 -22.55 -6.28
N GLU A 254 17.80 -22.85 -7.32
CA GLU A 254 17.03 -21.87 -8.08
C GLU A 254 15.63 -21.68 -7.48
N LEU A 255 15.13 -20.45 -7.56
CA LEU A 255 13.79 -20.11 -7.10
C LEU A 255 12.72 -20.62 -8.09
N GLU A 256 11.75 -21.40 -7.60
CA GLU A 256 10.64 -21.97 -8.37
C GLU A 256 9.27 -21.57 -7.80
N LEU A 257 8.31 -21.33 -8.71
CA LEU A 257 6.91 -21.07 -8.36
C LEU A 257 6.12 -22.37 -8.53
N VAL A 258 5.75 -22.97 -7.41
CA VAL A 258 5.00 -24.22 -7.38
C VAL A 258 3.51 -23.93 -7.26
N LYS A 259 2.71 -24.57 -8.11
CA LYS A 259 1.25 -24.52 -8.05
C LYS A 259 0.72 -25.81 -7.41
N GLY A 260 0.25 -25.72 -6.18
CA GLY A 260 -0.32 -26.82 -5.43
C GLY A 260 -1.84 -26.70 -5.22
N ALA A 261 -2.43 -27.69 -4.55
CA ALA A 261 -3.73 -27.48 -3.92
C ALA A 261 -3.58 -26.39 -2.85
N ALA A 262 -4.50 -25.42 -2.81
CA ALA A 262 -4.54 -24.45 -1.72
C ALA A 262 -4.54 -25.20 -0.37
N PRO A 263 -3.81 -24.71 0.66
CA PRO A 263 -3.77 -25.37 1.96
C PRO A 263 -5.18 -25.70 2.43
N ALA A 264 -5.39 -26.95 2.87
CA ALA A 264 -6.69 -27.44 3.30
C ALA A 264 -7.12 -26.79 4.63
N LYS A 265 -7.59 -25.55 4.57
CA LYS A 265 -8.59 -24.92 5.46
C LYS A 265 -8.91 -23.51 4.97
N PRO A 266 -10.02 -23.32 4.23
CA PRO A 266 -10.72 -22.04 4.28
C PRO A 266 -11.48 -21.94 5.63
N PRO A 267 -11.66 -20.74 6.21
CA PRO A 267 -12.82 -20.50 7.07
C PRO A 267 -14.05 -20.91 6.26
N LYS A 268 -14.97 -21.70 6.84
CA LYS A 268 -16.19 -22.20 6.17
C LYS A 268 -16.76 -21.14 5.22
N LEU A 269 -16.61 -21.39 3.92
CA LEU A 269 -17.27 -20.63 2.87
C LEU A 269 -18.77 -20.88 3.04
N LEU A 270 -19.47 -19.94 3.70
CA LEU A 270 -20.91 -19.88 3.55
C LEU A 270 -21.19 -19.45 2.10
N PRO A 271 -22.11 -20.13 1.39
CA PRO A 271 -22.51 -19.71 0.06
C PRO A 271 -22.94 -18.25 0.14
N GLY A 272 -22.35 -17.40 -0.71
CA GLY A 272 -22.69 -15.98 -0.73
C GLY A 272 -24.20 -15.77 -0.90
N PRO A 273 -24.75 -14.64 -0.42
CA PRO A 273 -26.14 -14.31 -0.67
C PRO A 273 -26.34 -14.33 -2.18
N LYS A 274 -27.22 -15.22 -2.65
CA LYS A 274 -27.72 -15.15 -4.03
C LYS A 274 -28.25 -13.72 -4.20
N GLY A 275 -27.63 -12.96 -5.09
CA GLY A 275 -28.12 -11.63 -5.44
C GLY A 275 -29.62 -11.70 -5.76
N PRO A 276 -30.36 -10.60 -5.57
CA PRO A 276 -31.79 -10.58 -5.89
C PRO A 276 -31.97 -11.09 -7.31
N LYS A 277 -32.81 -12.13 -7.47
CA LYS A 277 -33.16 -12.66 -8.77
C LYS A 277 -33.65 -11.48 -9.63
N PRO A 278 -33.21 -11.36 -10.89
CA PRO A 278 -33.77 -10.37 -11.80
C PRO A 278 -35.29 -10.54 -11.83
N PRO A 279 -36.07 -9.43 -11.90
CA PRO A 279 -37.51 -9.52 -11.98
C PRO A 279 -37.90 -10.39 -13.17
N LYS A 280 -38.73 -11.40 -12.91
CA LYS A 280 -39.34 -12.20 -13.97
C LYS A 280 -40.07 -11.24 -14.92
N PRO A 281 -39.88 -11.33 -16.24
CA PRO A 281 -40.77 -10.64 -17.17
C PRO A 281 -42.20 -11.12 -16.94
N PRO A 282 -43.21 -10.23 -17.08
CA PRO A 282 -44.61 -10.59 -16.95
C PRO A 282 -44.92 -11.72 -17.95
N GLY A 283 -45.61 -12.73 -17.44
CA GLY A 283 -45.75 -14.02 -18.10
C GLY A 283 -46.37 -13.93 -19.49
N ASN A 284 -45.69 -14.56 -20.46
CA ASN A 284 -46.38 -15.14 -21.61
C ASN A 284 -47.10 -16.40 -21.12
N GLY A 285 -48.37 -16.23 -20.75
CA GLY A 285 -49.33 -17.31 -20.76
C GLY A 285 -49.49 -17.79 -22.20
N GLY A 286 -49.20 -19.07 -22.42
CA GLY A 286 -49.37 -19.70 -23.71
C GLY A 286 -50.84 -19.73 -24.14
N ILE A 287 -51.05 -19.46 -25.42
CA ILE A 287 -52.07 -20.07 -26.26
C ILE A 287 -51.20 -20.85 -27.26
N GLY A 288 -51.15 -22.18 -27.27
CA GLY A 288 -52.27 -23.07 -27.58
C GLY A 288 -52.24 -23.28 -29.09
N GLY A 289 -51.95 -24.50 -29.53
CA GLY A 289 -51.64 -24.85 -30.92
C GLY A 289 -52.79 -24.61 -31.91
N ASP A 290 -52.47 -24.49 -33.20
CA ASP A 290 -52.70 -25.56 -34.17
C ASP A 290 -52.24 -25.15 -35.58
N VAL A 291 -51.67 -26.14 -36.26
CA VAL A 291 -51.84 -26.50 -37.68
C VAL A 291 -52.48 -25.45 -38.61
N PHE A 292 -51.67 -24.85 -39.48
CA PHE A 292 -51.77 -24.72 -40.95
C PHE A 292 -50.95 -23.52 -41.45
#